data_AF-A0A8T1H870-F1
#
_entry.id   AF-A0A8T1H870-F1
#
_cell.length_a   1.000
_cell.length_b   1.000
_cell.length_c   1.000
_cell.angle_alpha   90.00
_cell.angle_beta   90.00
_cell.angle_gamma   90.00
#
_symmetry.space_group_name_H-M   'P 1'
#
loop_
_entity.id
_entity.type
_entity.pdbx_description
1 polymer ?
#
loop_
_entity_poly.entity_id
_entity_poly.type
_entity_poly.pdbx_seq_one_letter_code
_entity_poly.pdbx_strand_id
1 'polypeptide(L)'
;LKQMDFDVHANTTKQYVQQGYRSDHQLLGCAPGRHLLASADAECSYKLCTVKAGATAPSEGCSVVCNRNHDTDPAACSKSCSCTASSHSATSCWMICVKDLDTCSRSKQSCSGQTRVCS
;
A
#
# COMPACT_ATOMS: atom_id res chain seq x y z
N LEU A 1 -3.25 -3.87 27.68
CA LEU A 1 -3.94 -4.26 26.43
C LEU A 1 -5.43 -4.34 26.73
N LYS A 2 -6.28 -3.52 26.08
CA LYS A 2 -7.74 -3.69 26.19
C LYS A 2 -8.13 -4.93 25.38
N GLN A 3 -8.70 -5.92 26.06
CA GLN A 3 -9.21 -7.14 25.44
C GLN A 3 -10.52 -6.76 24.71
N MET A 4 -10.55 -6.95 23.39
CA MET A 4 -11.76 -6.74 22.60
C MET A 4 -12.49 -8.07 22.54
N ASP A 5 -13.73 -8.07 23.00
CA ASP A 5 -14.61 -9.23 22.92
C ASP A 5 -14.99 -9.52 21.45
N PHE A 6 -15.11 -10.81 21.10
CA PHE A 6 -15.36 -11.24 19.72
C PHE A 6 -16.71 -10.74 19.19
N ASP A 7 -17.74 -10.70 20.04
CA ASP A 7 -19.07 -10.27 19.64
C ASP A 7 -19.09 -8.76 19.38
N VAL A 8 -18.32 -8.00 20.18
CA VAL A 8 -18.11 -6.56 19.97
C VAL A 8 -17.40 -6.31 18.63
N HIS A 9 -16.37 -7.09 18.32
CA HIS A 9 -15.68 -7.01 17.03
C HIS A 9 -16.63 -7.34 15.86
N ALA A 10 -17.36 -8.47 15.94
CA ALA A 10 -18.28 -8.92 14.90
C ALA A 10 -19.39 -7.89 14.61
N ASN A 11 -19.97 -7.29 15.65
CA ASN A 11 -21.00 -6.28 15.50
C ASN A 11 -20.47 -4.98 14.87
N THR A 12 -19.27 -4.56 15.26
CA THR A 12 -18.60 -3.38 14.69
C THR A 12 -18.32 -3.59 13.19
N THR A 13 -17.80 -4.76 12.83
CA THR A 13 -17.56 -5.16 11.44
C THR A 13 -18.86 -5.17 10.63
N LYS A 14 -19.95 -5.71 11.18
CA LYS A 14 -21.27 -5.73 10.53
C LYS A 14 -21.81 -4.33 10.25
N GLN A 15 -21.73 -3.43 11.24
CA GLN A 15 -22.16 -2.04 11.08
C GLN A 15 -21.34 -1.30 10.02
N TYR A 16 -20.03 -1.51 10.01
CA TYR A 16 -19.14 -0.90 9.02
C TYR A 16 -19.48 -1.34 7.59
N VAL A 17 -19.73 -2.64 7.38
CA VAL A 17 -20.16 -3.18 6.06
C VAL A 17 -21.51 -2.59 5.62
N GLN A 18 -22.46 -2.43 6.54
CA GLN A 18 -23.79 -1.88 6.24
C GLN A 18 -23.78 -0.39 5.88
N GLN A 19 -22.78 0.38 6.32
CA GLN A 19 -22.64 1.81 5.99
C GLN A 19 -22.16 2.07 4.55
N GLY A 20 -21.95 1.00 3.77
CA GLY A 20 -21.61 1.08 2.35
C GLY A 20 -20.18 1.57 2.15
N TYR A 21 -19.22 0.66 2.34
CA TYR A 21 -17.81 0.74 1.92
C TYR A 21 -17.30 2.15 1.56
N ARG A 22 -17.08 3.00 2.58
CA ARG A 22 -16.64 4.39 2.35
C ARG A 22 -15.13 4.59 2.36
N SER A 23 -14.34 3.63 2.88
CA SER A 23 -12.88 3.69 2.83
C SER A 23 -12.23 2.33 3.17
N ASP A 24 -10.96 2.18 2.78
CA ASP A 24 -10.02 1.07 3.00
C ASP A 24 -10.59 -0.24 3.58
N HIS A 25 -10.90 -1.20 2.69
CA HIS A 25 -11.30 -2.58 3.05
C HIS A 25 -10.33 -3.28 4.02
N GLN A 26 -9.10 -2.80 4.08
CA GLN A 26 -8.02 -3.28 4.94
C GLN A 26 -8.34 -3.08 6.43
N LEU A 27 -9.16 -2.07 6.78
CA LEU A 27 -9.60 -1.78 8.15
C LEU A 27 -10.65 -2.78 8.69
N LEU A 28 -11.22 -3.63 7.84
CA LEU A 28 -12.15 -4.69 8.27
C LEU A 28 -11.41 -5.93 8.77
N GLY A 29 -10.31 -6.30 8.13
CA GLY A 29 -9.48 -7.45 8.51
C GLY A 29 -8.48 -7.14 9.62
N CYS A 30 -8.11 -5.87 9.78
CA CYS A 30 -7.23 -5.41 10.85
C CYS A 30 -8.05 -4.74 11.96
N ALA A 31 -7.89 -5.18 13.21
CA ALA A 31 -8.62 -4.59 14.33
C ALA A 31 -8.46 -3.04 14.35
N PRO A 32 -9.54 -2.26 14.57
CA PRO A 32 -9.48 -0.81 14.63
C PRO A 32 -8.39 -0.34 15.62
N GLY A 33 -7.54 0.60 15.20
CA GLY A 33 -6.43 1.10 16.01
C GLY A 33 -5.19 0.19 16.05
N ARG A 34 -5.19 -0.96 15.38
CA ARG A 34 -3.99 -1.76 15.09
C ARG A 34 -3.60 -1.59 13.63
N HIS A 35 -3.12 -0.39 13.30
CA HIS A 35 -2.31 -0.23 12.09
C HIS A 35 -1.04 -1.05 12.33
N LEU A 36 -0.68 -1.96 11.41
CA LEU A 36 0.62 -2.62 11.46
C LEU A 36 1.70 -1.58 11.11
N LEU A 37 1.98 -0.68 12.06
CA LEU A 37 3.00 0.39 11.98
C LEU A 37 4.41 -0.14 11.69
N ALA A 38 4.63 -1.46 11.83
CA ALA A 38 5.91 -2.06 11.48
C ALA A 38 6.07 -2.33 9.97
N SER A 39 4.96 -2.42 9.22
CA SER A 39 4.96 -2.64 7.76
C SER A 39 4.45 -1.45 6.96
N ALA A 40 3.66 -0.58 7.59
CA ALA A 40 3.36 0.77 7.12
C ALA A 40 4.40 1.74 7.69
N ASP A 41 4.90 2.67 6.89
CA ASP A 41 5.83 3.75 7.28
C ASP A 41 7.33 3.40 7.37
N ALA A 42 7.72 2.15 7.06
CA ALA A 42 9.14 1.81 6.90
C ALA A 42 9.71 2.45 5.62
N GLU A 43 10.93 2.98 5.71
CA GLU A 43 11.67 3.43 4.52
C GLU A 43 11.92 2.25 3.58
N CYS A 44 11.72 2.48 2.29
CA CYS A 44 11.88 1.46 1.25
C CYS A 44 12.55 2.02 0.00
N SER A 45 13.11 1.15 -0.83
CA SER A 45 13.76 1.56 -2.08
C SER A 45 12.77 1.49 -3.24
N TYR A 46 12.27 2.65 -3.66
CA TYR A 46 11.36 2.75 -4.80
C TYR A 46 12.08 2.52 -6.12
N LYS A 47 11.39 1.86 -7.05
CA LYS A 47 11.83 1.63 -8.43
C LYS A 47 10.94 2.42 -9.37
N LEU A 48 11.57 3.23 -10.22
CA LEU A 48 10.91 3.88 -11.34
C LEU A 48 10.81 2.86 -12.48
N CYS A 49 9.59 2.43 -12.79
CA CYS A 49 9.37 1.35 -13.72
C CYS A 49 8.45 1.76 -14.88
N THR A 50 8.85 1.42 -16.10
CA THR A 50 8.07 1.60 -17.32
C THR A 50 7.86 0.27 -18.02
N VAL A 51 6.82 0.18 -18.86
CA VAL A 51 6.58 -1.01 -19.68
C VAL A 51 7.73 -1.17 -20.69
N LYS A 52 8.22 -2.40 -20.89
CA LYS A 52 9.22 -2.69 -21.93
C LYS A 52 8.63 -2.48 -23.33
N ALA A 53 9.46 -2.09 -24.29
CA ALA A 53 9.03 -1.96 -25.67
C ALA A 53 8.48 -3.31 -26.19
N GLY A 54 7.27 -3.29 -26.76
CA GLY A 54 6.60 -4.48 -27.28
C GLY A 54 6.01 -5.43 -26.24
N ALA A 55 6.10 -5.12 -24.94
CA ALA A 55 5.48 -5.90 -23.88
C ALA A 55 4.08 -5.37 -23.51
N THR A 56 3.23 -6.25 -23.00
CA THR A 56 1.94 -5.87 -22.42
C THR A 56 2.14 -5.45 -20.96
N ALA A 57 1.60 -4.29 -20.60
CA ALA A 57 1.60 -3.80 -19.23
C ALA A 57 0.89 -4.79 -18.29
N PRO A 58 1.39 -5.00 -17.06
CA PRO A 58 0.61 -5.69 -16.03
C PRO A 58 -0.72 -4.95 -15.78
N SER A 59 -1.76 -5.66 -15.37
CA SER A 59 -3.08 -5.07 -15.09
C SER A 59 -3.03 -3.97 -14.04
N GLU A 60 -2.20 -4.13 -13.01
CA GLU A 60 -1.99 -3.14 -11.94
C GLU A 60 -0.90 -2.11 -12.29
N GLY A 61 -0.24 -2.26 -13.44
CA GLY A 61 0.85 -1.41 -13.89
C GLY A 61 2.21 -1.75 -13.27
N CYS A 62 3.27 -1.28 -13.93
CA CYS A 62 4.66 -1.55 -13.51
C CYS A 62 5.02 -0.88 -12.17
N SER A 63 4.45 0.29 -11.86
CA SER A 63 4.69 0.98 -10.61
C SER A 63 4.19 0.19 -9.40
N VAL A 64 3.12 -0.61 -9.56
CA VAL A 64 2.57 -1.45 -8.50
C VAL A 64 3.33 -2.77 -8.42
N VAL A 65 3.32 -3.54 -9.52
CA VAL A 65 3.89 -4.90 -9.54
C VAL A 65 5.38 -4.90 -9.21
N CYS A 66 6.15 -3.86 -9.58
CA CYS A 66 7.59 -3.87 -9.30
C CYS A 66 7.99 -3.31 -7.92
N ASN A 67 7.07 -2.67 -7.21
CA ASN A 67 7.30 -2.05 -5.90
C ASN A 67 6.53 -2.71 -4.76
N ARG A 68 5.65 -3.67 -5.07
CA ARG A 68 4.93 -4.47 -4.08
C ARG A 68 5.73 -5.73 -3.72
N ASN A 69 5.66 -6.10 -2.44
CA ASN A 69 6.30 -7.32 -1.94
C ASN A 69 5.30 -8.49 -1.95
N HIS A 70 5.05 -9.06 -3.13
CA HIS A 70 4.18 -10.22 -3.33
C HIS A 70 4.90 -11.29 -4.16
N ASP A 71 4.72 -12.58 -3.86
CA ASP A 71 5.55 -13.66 -4.41
C ASP A 71 5.50 -13.80 -5.94
N THR A 72 4.38 -13.43 -6.56
CA THR A 72 4.19 -13.50 -8.02
C THR A 72 4.74 -12.28 -8.77
N ASP A 73 4.96 -11.19 -8.06
CA ASP A 73 5.30 -9.89 -8.64
C ASP A 73 6.70 -9.85 -9.29
N PRO A 74 7.75 -10.50 -8.75
CA PRO A 74 9.07 -10.52 -9.39
C PRO A 74 9.05 -11.09 -10.83
N ALA A 75 8.26 -12.15 -11.05
CA ALA A 75 8.12 -12.75 -12.37
C ALA A 75 7.35 -11.84 -13.34
N ALA A 76 6.24 -11.25 -12.89
CA ALA A 76 5.45 -10.32 -13.71
C ALA A 76 6.22 -9.03 -14.02
N CYS A 77 6.91 -8.46 -13.04
CA CYS A 77 7.75 -7.28 -13.19
C CYS A 77 8.88 -7.53 -14.20
N SER A 78 9.67 -8.61 -14.01
CA SER A 78 10.80 -8.91 -14.90
C SER A 78 10.37 -9.21 -16.33
N LYS A 79 9.17 -9.79 -16.54
CA LYS A 79 8.61 -10.06 -17.85
C LYS A 79 8.24 -8.78 -18.60
N SER A 80 7.49 -7.87 -17.97
CA SER A 80 6.83 -6.76 -18.69
C SER A 80 7.43 -5.38 -18.44
N CYS A 81 8.27 -5.20 -17.41
CA CYS A 81 8.68 -3.88 -16.94
C CYS A 81 10.21 -3.69 -16.93
N SER A 82 10.65 -2.48 -17.29
CA SER A 82 12.03 -2.02 -17.14
C SER A 82 12.07 -1.05 -15.96
N CYS A 83 12.96 -1.29 -15.00
CA CYS A 83 13.02 -0.53 -13.76
C CYS A 83 14.42 0.03 -13.51
N THR A 84 14.47 1.24 -13.00
CA THR A 84 15.69 1.86 -12.44
C THR A 84 15.49 2.17 -10.97
N ALA A 85 16.58 2.14 -10.19
CA ALA A 85 16.55 2.58 -8.81
C ALA A 85 16.23 4.08 -8.75
N SER A 86 15.28 4.45 -7.90
CA SER A 86 14.95 5.85 -7.63
C SER A 86 15.85 6.39 -6.52
N SER A 87 16.28 7.65 -6.66
CA SER A 87 16.90 8.40 -5.57
C SER A 87 15.88 9.09 -4.65
N HIS A 88 14.60 9.09 -5.04
CA HIS A 88 13.54 9.63 -4.21
C HIS A 88 13.32 8.79 -2.97
N SER A 89 13.04 9.49 -1.89
CA SER A 89 12.57 8.90 -0.65
C SER A 89 11.21 8.26 -0.83
N ALA A 90 11.03 7.13 -0.17
CA ALA A 90 9.84 6.33 -0.31
C ALA A 90 9.52 5.62 0.98
N THR A 91 8.23 5.38 1.14
CA THR A 91 7.61 4.85 2.34
C THR A 91 6.78 3.64 1.95
N SER A 92 6.90 2.56 2.72
CA SER A 92 6.05 1.39 2.56
C SER A 92 4.63 1.73 3.01
N CYS A 93 3.68 1.69 2.08
CA CYS A 93 2.25 1.78 2.35
C CYS A 93 1.60 0.45 2.00
N TRP A 94 1.01 -0.26 2.96
CA TRP A 94 0.31 -1.53 2.74
C TRP A 94 1.02 -2.47 1.74
N MET A 95 2.21 -2.95 2.10
CA MET A 95 3.02 -3.91 1.32
C MET A 95 3.54 -3.41 -0.04
N ILE A 96 3.37 -2.13 -0.38
CA ILE A 96 3.96 -1.50 -1.57
C ILE A 96 4.84 -0.32 -1.18
N CYS A 97 6.01 -0.23 -1.83
CA CYS A 97 6.87 0.93 -1.70
C CYS A 97 6.34 2.08 -2.55
N VAL A 98 6.01 3.20 -1.91
CA VAL A 98 5.40 4.38 -2.57
C VAL A 98 6.30 5.59 -2.40
N LYS A 99 6.53 6.33 -3.48
CA LYS A 99 7.29 7.57 -3.44
C LYS A 99 6.64 8.58 -2.49
N ASP A 100 7.44 9.25 -1.67
CA ASP A 100 6.96 10.39 -0.87
C ASP A 100 6.52 11.55 -1.78
N LEU A 101 5.54 12.32 -1.30
CA LEU A 101 5.02 13.46 -2.03
C LEU A 101 5.95 14.67 -1.89
N ASP A 102 6.14 15.39 -2.99
CA ASP A 102 6.89 16.66 -3.01
C ASP A 102 5.99 17.86 -2.62
N THR A 103 4.68 17.65 -2.46
CA THR A 103 3.67 18.71 -2.23
C THR A 103 3.46 19.07 -0.76
N CYS A 104 3.95 18.28 0.18
CA CYS A 104 3.85 18.53 1.62
C CYS A 104 5.03 17.87 2.36
N SER A 105 5.35 18.34 3.57
CA SER A 105 6.47 17.78 4.35
C SER A 105 6.22 16.31 4.71
N ARG A 106 7.27 15.50 4.82
CA ARG A 106 7.14 14.08 5.20
C ARG A 106 6.36 13.84 6.50
N SER A 107 6.50 14.73 7.48
CA SER A 107 5.77 14.70 8.75
C SER A 107 4.27 14.96 8.63
N LYS A 108 3.81 15.46 7.47
CA LYS A 108 2.43 15.76 7.11
C LYS A 108 1.93 14.83 6.01
N GLN A 109 2.56 13.66 5.88
CA GLN A 109 2.17 12.65 4.93
C GLN A 109 1.80 11.36 5.67
N SER A 110 0.73 10.72 5.24
CA SER A 110 0.28 9.43 5.73
C SER A 110 -0.01 8.47 4.58
N CYS A 111 -0.01 7.18 4.87
CA CYS A 111 -0.52 6.18 3.94
C CYS A 111 -2.06 6.16 3.99
N SER A 112 -2.70 6.18 2.82
CA SER A 112 -4.11 5.85 2.61
C SER A 112 -4.14 4.66 1.66
N GLY A 113 -4.39 3.47 2.18
CA GLY A 113 -4.19 2.21 1.49
C GLY A 113 -2.77 2.08 0.91
N GLN A 114 -2.69 1.94 -0.41
CA GLN A 114 -1.44 1.79 -1.19
C GLN A 114 -0.90 3.12 -1.75
N THR A 115 -1.33 4.26 -1.19
CA THR A 115 -0.96 5.59 -1.69
C THR A 115 -0.50 6.50 -0.56
N ARG A 116 0.34 7.50 -0.90
CA ARG A 116 0.71 8.59 0.01
C ARG A 116 -0.25 9.75 -0.20
N VAL A 117 -0.72 10.33 0.91
CA VAL A 117 -1.58 11.51 0.92
C VAL A 117 -1.05 12.54 1.91
N CYS A 118 -1.33 13.82 1.69
CA CYS A 118 -1.07 14.86 2.68
C CYS A 118 -2.17 14.85 3.75
N SER A 119 -1.78 15.05 5.01
CA SER A 119 -2.63 15.03 6.21
C SER A 119 -2.55 16.33 7.00
#